data_AF-A0A918P5L1-F1
#
_entry.id   AF-A0A918P5L1-F1
#
_cell.length_a   1.000
_cell.length_b   1.000
_cell.length_c   1.000
_cell.angle_alpha   90.00
_cell.angle_beta   90.00
_cell.angle_gamma   90.00
#
_symmetry.space_group_name_H-M   'P 1'
#
loop_
_entity.id
_entity.type
_entity.pdbx_description
1 polymer ?
#
loop_
_entity_poly.entity_id
_entity_poly.type
_entity_poly.pdbx_seq_one_letter_code
_entity_poly.pdbx_strand_id
1 'polypeptide(L)'
;MQRQETGSAAASLVVVLAAALAFGAGVWFVWRDWRLGAWLVNLLASLLLFAALGMWIGGRPDSVLIDNRNVISLSRLQMAAWSALILSALLTAAGLNMRIAPDAALNIALPEELLWLMGISASSLAGSALILNTKRSAAADPDLVRQTLGRTSSSDGADLTRQGVLVANASPREAHWSDLFTGEEVGNFSQLDLSRVQMFYISFLTVVVYGVMLGSLFASRHGFIDHFPAISGQLVGLIAISHGGYLAVKAVPHSQRGNPAGAGTPPDPPGN
;
A
#
# COMPACT_ATOMS: atom_id res chain seq x y z
N MET A 1 4.72 -13.73 -27.50
CA MET A 1 3.99 -12.62 -26.84
C MET A 1 2.48 -12.87 -26.76
N GLN A 2 1.77 -13.22 -27.84
CA GLN A 2 0.31 -13.46 -27.83
C GLN A 2 -0.22 -14.50 -26.80
N ARG A 3 0.54 -15.55 -26.44
CA ARG A 3 0.09 -16.59 -25.50
C ARG A 3 0.15 -16.19 -24.03
N GLN A 4 0.91 -15.13 -23.70
CA GLN A 4 1.04 -14.64 -22.33
C GLN A 4 -0.09 -13.66 -21.97
N GLU A 5 -0.57 -12.88 -22.95
CA GLU A 5 -1.68 -11.93 -22.78
C GLU A 5 -3.04 -12.64 -22.61
N THR A 6 -3.25 -13.78 -23.27
CA THR A 6 -4.50 -14.55 -23.12
C THR A 6 -4.61 -15.21 -21.75
N GLY A 7 -3.49 -15.64 -21.17
CA GLY A 7 -3.45 -16.25 -19.84
C GLY A 7 -3.73 -15.25 -18.71
N SER A 8 -3.17 -14.04 -18.78
CA SER A 8 -3.43 -12.98 -17.78
C SER A 8 -4.84 -12.42 -17.90
N ALA A 9 -5.38 -12.28 -19.11
CA ALA A 9 -6.75 -11.85 -19.34
C ALA A 9 -7.80 -12.86 -18.85
N ALA A 10 -7.56 -14.16 -19.06
CA ALA A 10 -8.43 -15.20 -18.53
C ALA A 10 -8.39 -15.24 -16.98
N ALA A 11 -7.19 -15.12 -16.40
CA ALA A 11 -7.04 -15.08 -14.95
C ALA A 11 -7.69 -13.84 -14.32
N SER A 12 -7.51 -12.65 -14.90
CA SER A 12 -8.16 -11.43 -14.41
C SER A 12 -9.68 -11.52 -14.52
N LEU A 13 -10.22 -12.04 -15.62
CA LEU A 13 -11.66 -12.26 -15.79
C LEU A 13 -12.22 -13.19 -14.71
N VAL A 14 -11.53 -14.29 -14.40
CA VAL A 14 -11.95 -15.21 -13.32
C VAL A 14 -12.02 -14.49 -11.97
N VAL A 15 -11.02 -13.66 -11.63
CA VAL A 15 -11.03 -12.93 -10.36
C VAL A 15 -12.11 -11.84 -10.33
N VAL A 16 -12.36 -11.15 -11.46
CA VAL A 16 -13.48 -10.19 -11.58
C VAL A 16 -14.82 -10.88 -11.38
N LEU A 17 -15.04 -12.03 -12.02
CA LEU A 17 -16.26 -12.81 -11.86
C LEU A 17 -16.41 -13.29 -10.41
N ALA A 18 -15.32 -13.74 -9.77
CA ALA A 18 -15.33 -14.12 -8.36
C ALA A 18 -15.69 -12.93 -7.45
N ALA A 19 -15.15 -11.74 -7.70
CA ALA A 19 -15.48 -10.52 -6.96
C ALA A 19 -16.96 -10.15 -7.15
N ALA A 20 -17.47 -10.18 -8.38
CA ALA A 20 -18.88 -9.90 -8.69
C ALA A 20 -19.84 -10.89 -8.01
N LEU A 21 -19.52 -12.18 -8.05
CA LEU A 21 -20.28 -13.23 -7.35
C LEU A 21 -20.24 -13.02 -5.83
N ALA A 22 -19.08 -12.65 -5.28
CA ALA A 22 -18.95 -12.36 -3.86
C ALA A 22 -19.78 -11.13 -3.46
N PHE A 23 -19.80 -10.05 -4.25
CA PHE A 23 -20.71 -8.92 -4.01
C PHE A 23 -22.18 -9.34 -4.06
N GLY A 24 -22.58 -10.16 -5.05
CA GLY A 24 -23.93 -10.71 -5.12
C GLY A 24 -24.30 -11.55 -3.89
N ALA A 25 -23.38 -12.40 -3.42
CA ALA A 25 -23.55 -13.18 -2.20
C ALA A 25 -23.64 -12.30 -0.95
N GLY A 26 -22.85 -11.22 -0.88
CA GLY A 26 -22.93 -10.22 0.19
C GLY A 26 -24.30 -9.56 0.26
N VAL A 27 -24.84 -9.12 -0.89
CA VAL A 27 -26.21 -8.61 -1.00
C VAL A 27 -27.22 -9.67 -0.54
N TRP A 28 -27.10 -10.91 -1.01
CA TRP A 28 -27.98 -12.00 -0.57
C TRP A 28 -27.95 -12.22 0.94
N PHE A 29 -26.77 -12.19 1.58
CA PHE A 29 -26.65 -12.31 3.03
C PHE A 29 -27.21 -11.11 3.78
N VAL A 30 -27.10 -9.90 3.21
CA VAL A 30 -27.82 -8.72 3.72
C VAL A 30 -29.31 -9.02 3.76
N TRP A 31 -29.92 -9.59 2.72
CA TRP A 31 -31.35 -9.93 2.69
C TRP A 31 -31.74 -11.07 3.64
N ARG A 32 -30.80 -11.96 3.98
CA ARG A 32 -31.00 -13.06 4.93
C ARG A 32 -30.79 -12.66 6.39
N ASP A 33 -30.54 -11.38 6.68
CA ASP A 33 -30.19 -10.84 8.00
C ASP A 33 -28.89 -11.41 8.59
N TRP A 34 -28.02 -12.03 7.79
CA TRP A 34 -26.72 -12.49 8.27
C TRP A 34 -25.67 -11.37 8.20
N ARG A 35 -25.83 -10.38 9.07
CA ARG A 35 -25.11 -9.09 9.04
C ARG A 35 -23.58 -9.24 9.03
N LEU A 36 -23.04 -10.04 9.96
CA LEU A 36 -21.60 -10.30 10.05
C LEU A 36 -21.09 -11.03 8.80
N GLY A 37 -21.79 -12.08 8.37
CA GLY A 37 -21.43 -12.84 7.17
C GLY A 37 -21.46 -11.99 5.90
N ALA A 38 -22.48 -11.13 5.77
CA ALA A 38 -22.60 -10.17 4.68
C ALA A 38 -21.39 -9.22 4.63
N TRP A 39 -20.98 -8.69 5.79
CA TRP A 39 -19.80 -7.83 5.87
C TRP A 39 -18.52 -8.56 5.49
N LEU A 40 -18.26 -9.75 6.05
CA LEU A 40 -17.06 -10.53 5.75
C LEU A 40 -16.98 -10.90 4.26
N VAL A 41 -18.12 -11.20 3.63
CA VAL A 41 -18.20 -11.51 2.20
C VAL A 41 -17.97 -10.27 1.35
N ASN A 42 -18.51 -9.11 1.73
CA ASN A 42 -18.24 -7.84 1.06
C ASN A 42 -16.78 -7.38 1.24
N LEU A 43 -16.16 -7.68 2.38
CA LEU A 43 -14.74 -7.44 2.63
C LEU A 43 -13.88 -8.33 1.71
N LEU A 44 -14.20 -9.63 1.64
CA LEU A 44 -13.55 -10.55 0.71
C LEU A 44 -13.73 -10.11 -0.74
N ALA A 45 -14.94 -9.70 -1.14
CA ALA A 45 -15.22 -9.18 -2.48
C ALA A 45 -14.36 -7.96 -2.81
N SER A 46 -14.18 -7.04 -1.85
CA SER A 46 -13.34 -5.85 -2.00
C SER A 46 -11.86 -6.22 -2.16
N LEU A 47 -11.35 -7.19 -1.40
CA LEU A 47 -9.99 -7.70 -1.54
C LEU A 47 -9.76 -8.41 -2.88
N LEU A 48 -10.73 -9.21 -3.33
CA LEU A 48 -10.70 -9.85 -4.65
C LEU A 48 -10.75 -8.82 -5.78
N LEU A 49 -11.47 -7.72 -5.60
CA LEU A 49 -11.48 -6.62 -6.57
C LEU A 49 -10.09 -5.97 -6.68
N PHE A 50 -9.42 -5.69 -5.55
CA PHE A 50 -8.03 -5.20 -5.57
C PHE A 50 -7.08 -6.20 -6.24
N ALA A 51 -7.24 -7.50 -5.95
CA ALA A 51 -6.46 -8.55 -6.58
C ALA A 51 -6.73 -8.65 -8.10
N ALA A 52 -7.98 -8.49 -8.54
CA ALA A 52 -8.35 -8.47 -9.95
C ALA A 52 -7.71 -7.28 -10.68
N LEU A 53 -7.75 -6.09 -10.07
CA LEU A 53 -7.09 -4.90 -10.60
C LEU A 53 -5.57 -5.10 -10.69
N GLY A 54 -4.96 -5.72 -9.67
CA GLY A 54 -3.55 -6.12 -9.71
C GLY A 54 -3.25 -7.07 -10.87
N MET A 55 -4.01 -8.16 -10.97
CA MET A 55 -3.85 -9.14 -12.05
C MET A 55 -3.99 -8.50 -13.44
N TRP A 56 -4.94 -7.58 -13.61
CA TRP A 56 -5.17 -6.88 -14.87
C TRP A 56 -4.01 -5.95 -15.24
N ILE A 57 -3.49 -5.19 -14.28
CA ILE A 57 -2.47 -4.16 -14.54
C ILE A 57 -1.07 -4.76 -14.65
N GLY A 58 -0.71 -5.70 -13.76
CA GLY A 58 0.67 -6.20 -13.64
C GLY A 58 0.82 -7.71 -13.66
N GLY A 59 -0.26 -8.47 -13.90
CA GLY A 59 -0.22 -9.92 -14.05
C GLY A 59 0.00 -10.70 -12.75
N ARG A 60 -0.09 -10.04 -11.59
CA ARG A 60 -0.05 -10.64 -10.25
C ARG A 60 -1.05 -9.96 -9.32
N PRO A 61 -1.63 -10.65 -8.32
CA PRO A 61 -2.72 -10.10 -7.51
C PRO A 61 -2.30 -8.92 -6.62
N ASP A 62 -1.03 -8.87 -6.23
CA ASP A 62 -0.43 -7.82 -5.41
C ASP A 62 0.10 -6.63 -6.23
N SER A 63 -0.08 -6.61 -7.56
CA SER A 63 0.39 -5.51 -8.41
C SER A 63 -0.18 -4.14 -8.08
N VAL A 64 -1.34 -4.06 -7.44
CA VAL A 64 -1.90 -2.77 -6.98
C VAL A 64 -1.02 -2.09 -5.91
N LEU A 65 -0.23 -2.90 -5.20
CA LEU A 65 0.71 -2.46 -4.16
C LEU A 65 2.06 -2.03 -4.73
N ILE A 66 2.33 -2.36 -5.99
CA ILE A 66 3.59 -2.07 -6.66
C ILE A 66 3.60 -0.61 -7.12
N ASP A 67 4.71 0.09 -6.87
CA ASP A 67 4.92 1.46 -7.34
C ASP A 67 5.71 1.54 -8.66
N ASN A 68 6.03 2.75 -9.11
CA ASN A 68 6.73 3.00 -10.38
C ASN A 68 8.19 2.50 -10.42
N ARG A 69 8.69 1.92 -9.33
CA ARG A 69 10.01 1.28 -9.21
C ARG A 69 9.90 -0.24 -9.21
N ASN A 70 8.71 -0.78 -9.46
CA ASN A 70 8.44 -2.21 -9.39
C ASN A 70 8.66 -2.81 -7.99
N VAL A 71 8.48 -2.01 -6.94
CA VAL A 71 8.69 -2.36 -5.52
C VAL A 71 7.35 -2.31 -4.79
N ILE A 72 7.09 -3.22 -3.85
CA ILE A 72 5.86 -3.18 -3.03
C ILE A 72 5.93 -1.97 -2.07
N SER A 73 4.92 -1.12 -2.10
CA SER A 73 4.87 0.11 -1.33
C SER A 73 4.00 0.00 -0.09
N LEU A 74 4.57 0.38 1.06
CA LEU A 74 3.87 0.40 2.34
C LEU A 74 2.65 1.33 2.34
N SER A 75 2.78 2.53 1.75
CA SER A 75 1.67 3.48 1.71
C SER A 75 0.52 3.02 0.81
N ARG A 76 0.82 2.28 -0.27
CA ARG A 76 -0.21 1.64 -1.12
C ARG A 76 -0.92 0.52 -0.37
N LEU A 77 -0.18 -0.30 0.38
CA LEU A 77 -0.76 -1.35 1.23
C LEU A 77 -1.71 -0.77 2.28
N GLN A 78 -1.30 0.28 2.99
CA GLN A 78 -2.16 0.96 3.96
C GLN A 78 -3.42 1.52 3.31
N MET A 79 -3.29 2.19 2.16
CA MET A 79 -4.43 2.75 1.46
C MET A 79 -5.41 1.67 0.97
N ALA A 80 -4.88 0.56 0.43
CA ALA A 80 -5.70 -0.56 -0.02
C ALA A 80 -6.42 -1.24 1.15
N ALA A 81 -5.73 -1.49 2.26
CA ALA A 81 -6.30 -2.11 3.46
C ALA A 81 -7.44 -1.28 4.05
N TRP A 82 -7.20 0.03 4.24
CA TRP A 82 -8.23 0.94 4.74
C TRP A 82 -9.41 1.07 3.77
N SER A 83 -9.15 1.18 2.47
CA SER A 83 -10.22 1.26 1.47
C SER A 83 -11.07 0.00 1.47
N ALA A 84 -10.46 -1.19 1.46
CA ALA A 84 -11.19 -2.46 1.53
C ALA A 84 -12.05 -2.56 2.79
N LEU A 85 -11.49 -2.18 3.94
CA LEU A 85 -12.17 -2.28 5.24
C LEU A 85 -13.37 -1.33 5.34
N ILE A 86 -13.18 -0.05 5.00
CA ILE A 86 -14.22 0.97 5.15
C ILE A 86 -15.30 0.83 4.08
N LEU A 87 -14.94 0.60 2.83
CA LEU A 87 -15.92 0.49 1.74
C LEU A 87 -16.78 -0.77 1.88
N SER A 88 -16.21 -1.89 2.32
CA SER A 88 -16.99 -3.11 2.59
C SER A 88 -17.97 -2.92 3.75
N ALA A 89 -17.57 -2.22 4.80
CA ALA A 89 -18.45 -1.89 5.92
C ALA A 89 -19.57 -0.94 5.48
N LEU A 90 -19.25 0.12 4.73
CA LEU A 90 -20.22 1.08 4.21
C LEU A 90 -21.26 0.41 3.31
N LEU A 91 -20.79 -0.41 2.37
CA LEU A 91 -21.67 -1.18 1.48
C LEU A 91 -22.63 -2.06 2.29
N THR A 92 -22.12 -2.74 3.31
CA THR A 92 -22.93 -3.64 4.15
C THR A 92 -23.94 -2.87 4.99
N ALA A 93 -23.52 -1.79 5.65
CA ALA A 93 -24.39 -0.94 6.45
C ALA A 93 -25.49 -0.29 5.60
N ALA A 94 -25.12 0.25 4.43
CA ALA A 94 -26.09 0.83 3.50
C ALA A 94 -27.11 -0.20 3.00
N GLY A 95 -26.66 -1.39 2.64
CA GLY A 95 -27.54 -2.48 2.23
C GLY A 95 -28.52 -2.90 3.33
N LEU A 96 -28.05 -2.98 4.59
CA LEU A 96 -28.89 -3.28 5.74
C LEU A 96 -29.89 -2.15 6.02
N ASN A 97 -29.46 -0.89 5.95
CA ASN A 97 -30.32 0.26 6.16
C ASN A 97 -31.39 0.39 5.06
N MET A 98 -31.06 0.04 3.83
CA MET A 98 -31.99 0.07 2.69
C MET A 98 -33.21 -0.84 2.91
N ARG A 99 -33.09 -1.90 3.72
CA ARG A 99 -34.22 -2.77 4.08
C ARG A 99 -35.17 -2.15 5.11
N ILE A 100 -34.73 -1.12 5.83
CA ILE A 100 -35.45 -0.51 6.95
C ILE A 100 -35.97 0.89 6.54
N ALA A 101 -35.09 1.74 6.03
CA ALA A 101 -35.37 3.11 5.61
C ALA A 101 -34.60 3.39 4.30
N PRO A 102 -35.17 3.06 3.12
CA PRO A 102 -34.51 3.18 1.82
C PRO A 102 -34.01 4.60 1.51
N ASP A 103 -34.77 5.60 1.92
CA ASP A 103 -34.49 7.04 1.76
C ASP A 103 -33.33 7.52 2.64
N ALA A 104 -33.11 6.89 3.80
CA ALA A 104 -32.02 7.19 4.72
C ALA A 104 -30.85 6.19 4.63
N ALA A 105 -30.85 5.28 3.65
CA ALA A 105 -29.92 4.14 3.61
C ALA A 105 -28.43 4.54 3.72
N LEU A 106 -28.07 5.67 3.11
CA LEU A 106 -26.71 6.21 3.07
C LEU A 106 -26.39 7.17 4.23
N ASN A 107 -27.35 7.44 5.13
CA ASN A 107 -27.16 8.33 6.27
C ASN A 107 -26.39 7.61 7.41
N ILE A 108 -25.13 7.32 7.13
CA ILE A 108 -24.19 6.64 8.03
C ILE A 108 -23.08 7.62 8.38
N ALA A 109 -23.04 8.06 9.63
CA ALA A 109 -22.02 8.96 10.13
C ALA A 109 -20.68 8.23 10.29
N LEU A 110 -19.65 8.76 9.63
CA LEU A 110 -18.27 8.37 9.86
C LEU A 110 -17.67 9.30 10.93
N PRO A 111 -17.12 8.75 12.04
CA PRO A 111 -16.43 9.57 13.03
C PRO A 111 -15.32 10.42 12.40
N GLU A 112 -15.13 11.65 12.90
CA GLU A 112 -14.12 12.56 12.38
C GLU A 112 -12.72 11.96 12.45
N GLU A 113 -12.41 11.23 13.52
CA GLU A 113 -11.14 10.54 13.72
C GLU A 113 -10.85 9.52 12.63
N LEU A 114 -11.88 8.85 12.10
CA LEU A 114 -11.73 7.94 10.98
C LEU A 114 -11.41 8.71 9.69
N LEU A 115 -12.06 9.85 9.45
CA LEU A 115 -11.76 10.71 8.30
C LEU A 115 -10.33 11.25 8.37
N TRP A 116 -9.88 11.69 9.55
CA TRP A 116 -8.50 12.12 9.77
C TRP A 116 -7.51 11.00 9.49
N LEU A 117 -7.78 9.79 9.99
CA LEU A 117 -6.94 8.63 9.76
C LEU A 117 -6.80 8.28 8.26
N MET A 118 -7.92 8.35 7.52
CA MET A 118 -7.92 8.14 6.07
C MET A 118 -7.13 9.25 5.35
N GLY A 119 -7.32 10.51 5.78
CA GLY A 119 -6.62 11.68 5.25
C GLY A 119 -5.11 11.62 5.47
N ILE A 120 -4.66 11.17 6.64
CA ILE A 120 -3.23 10.95 6.96
C ILE A 120 -2.63 9.87 6.06
N SER A 121 -3.35 8.77 5.86
CA SER A 121 -2.93 7.67 4.97
C SER A 121 -2.78 8.14 3.52
N ALA A 122 -3.77 8.88 3.01
CA ALA A 122 -3.74 9.48 1.67
C ALA A 122 -2.61 10.51 1.52
N SER A 123 -2.42 11.37 2.51
CA SER A 123 -1.33 12.37 2.53
C SER A 123 0.04 11.71 2.51
N SER A 124 0.22 10.60 3.22
CA SER A 124 1.47 9.83 3.21
C SER A 124 1.73 9.13 1.89
N LEU A 125 0.68 8.61 1.23
CA LEU A 125 0.79 8.05 -0.12
C LEU A 125 1.29 9.12 -1.10
N ALA A 126 0.66 10.30 -1.11
CA ALA A 126 1.05 11.40 -1.97
C ALA A 126 2.45 11.96 -1.63
N GLY A 127 2.73 12.19 -0.35
CA GLY A 127 4.01 12.68 0.13
C GLY A 127 5.16 11.74 -0.20
N SER A 128 4.95 10.43 -0.03
CA SER A 128 5.92 9.40 -0.43
C SER A 128 6.22 9.46 -1.92
N ALA A 129 5.20 9.56 -2.77
CA ALA A 129 5.38 9.64 -4.22
C ALA A 129 6.16 10.90 -4.64
N LEU A 130 5.87 12.05 -4.03
CA LEU A 130 6.57 13.30 -4.31
C LEU A 130 8.05 13.23 -3.92
N ILE A 131 8.36 12.72 -2.72
CA ILE A 131 9.74 12.54 -2.24
C ILE A 131 10.52 11.58 -3.15
N LEU A 132 9.92 10.49 -3.57
CA LEU A 132 10.58 9.52 -4.45
C LEU A 132 10.81 10.10 -5.85
N ASN A 133 9.89 10.90 -6.37
CA ASN A 133 10.05 11.52 -7.67
C ASN A 133 11.24 12.50 -7.71
N THR A 134 11.50 13.25 -6.63
CA THR A 134 12.68 14.13 -6.57
C THR A 134 13.98 13.32 -6.50
N LYS A 135 13.97 12.18 -5.78
CA LYS A 135 15.13 11.27 -5.66
C LYS A 135 15.44 10.48 -6.95
N ARG A 136 14.43 10.24 -7.79
CA ARG A 136 14.59 9.59 -9.11
C ARG A 136 15.54 10.36 -10.04
N SER A 137 15.62 11.68 -9.89
CA SER A 137 16.49 12.53 -10.72
C SER A 137 17.83 12.86 -10.06
N ALA A 138 18.09 12.38 -8.83
CA ALA A 138 19.32 12.68 -8.11
C ALA A 138 20.49 11.80 -8.59
N ALA A 139 21.69 12.39 -8.64
CA ALA A 139 22.92 11.66 -8.95
C ALA A 139 23.33 10.76 -7.78
N ALA A 140 23.69 9.51 -8.09
CA ALA A 140 24.16 8.52 -7.13
C ALA A 140 25.67 8.32 -7.28
N ASP A 141 26.35 8.03 -6.18
CA ASP A 141 27.76 7.62 -6.20
C ASP A 141 27.94 6.29 -6.97
N PRO A 142 28.74 6.27 -8.06
CA PRO A 142 28.97 5.08 -8.87
C PRO A 142 29.54 3.88 -8.08
N ASP A 143 30.33 4.11 -7.04
CA ASP A 143 30.96 3.04 -6.26
C ASP A 143 29.94 2.38 -5.32
N LEU A 144 29.07 3.17 -4.69
CA LEU A 144 27.94 2.66 -3.90
C LEU A 144 26.96 1.88 -4.77
N VAL A 145 26.67 2.37 -5.98
CA VAL A 145 25.79 1.68 -6.94
C VAL A 145 26.34 0.28 -7.28
N ARG A 146 27.63 0.19 -7.63
CA ARG A 146 28.29 -1.08 -7.96
C ARG A 146 28.27 -2.04 -6.76
N GLN A 147 28.51 -1.52 -5.56
CA GLN A 147 28.53 -2.33 -4.35
C GLN A 147 27.14 -2.90 -4.01
N THR A 148 26.10 -2.07 -4.03
CA THR A 148 24.74 -2.48 -3.64
C THR A 148 24.10 -3.38 -4.69
N LEU A 149 24.08 -2.97 -5.97
CA LEU A 149 23.48 -3.78 -7.03
C LEU A 149 24.27 -5.08 -7.23
N GLY A 150 25.60 -5.02 -7.20
CA GLY A 150 26.46 -6.19 -7.35
C GLY A 150 26.28 -7.23 -6.25
N ARG A 151 26.12 -6.80 -4.98
CA ARG A 151 25.89 -7.72 -3.84
C ARG A 151 24.47 -8.25 -3.78
N THR A 152 23.46 -7.42 -4.03
CA THR A 152 22.06 -7.83 -3.86
C THR A 152 21.57 -8.67 -5.03
N SER A 153 21.93 -8.33 -6.28
CA SER A 153 21.51 -9.14 -7.44
C SER A 153 22.21 -10.51 -7.50
N SER A 154 23.37 -10.67 -6.87
CA SER A 154 24.05 -11.97 -6.76
C SER A 154 23.59 -12.83 -5.57
N SER A 155 22.99 -12.23 -4.53
CA SER A 155 22.51 -12.96 -3.34
C SER A 155 21.03 -13.34 -3.41
N ASP A 156 20.17 -12.44 -3.89
CA ASP A 156 18.72 -12.64 -3.91
C ASP A 156 18.19 -13.08 -5.29
N GLY A 157 19.04 -13.11 -6.32
CA GLY A 157 18.65 -13.48 -7.69
C GLY A 157 17.68 -12.49 -8.37
N ALA A 158 17.43 -11.33 -7.74
CA ALA A 158 16.60 -10.25 -8.28
C ALA A 158 17.42 -9.36 -9.23
N ASP A 159 16.85 -9.04 -10.39
CA ASP A 159 17.47 -8.14 -11.36
C ASP A 159 17.15 -6.70 -10.95
N LEU A 160 18.12 -6.02 -10.35
CA LEU A 160 17.91 -4.70 -9.80
C LEU A 160 18.32 -3.63 -10.80
N THR A 161 17.43 -2.67 -11.01
CA THR A 161 17.70 -1.47 -11.79
C THR A 161 17.80 -0.24 -10.90
N ARG A 162 18.30 0.86 -11.48
CA ARG A 162 18.49 2.13 -10.79
C ARG A 162 17.65 3.22 -11.42
N GLN A 163 17.03 4.02 -10.56
CA GLN A 163 16.34 5.25 -10.94
C GLN A 163 16.86 6.39 -10.06
N GLY A 164 17.92 7.09 -10.50
CA GLY A 164 18.59 8.10 -9.68
C GLY A 164 19.30 7.48 -8.48
N VAL A 165 19.04 7.96 -7.27
CA VAL A 165 19.57 7.33 -6.03
C VAL A 165 18.72 6.15 -5.55
N LEU A 166 17.59 5.87 -6.20
CA LEU A 166 16.66 4.83 -5.81
C LEU A 166 17.00 3.49 -6.47
N VAL A 167 16.80 2.42 -5.70
CA VAL A 167 16.79 1.06 -6.21
C VAL A 167 15.38 0.71 -6.67
N ALA A 168 15.29 -0.04 -7.76
CA ALA A 168 14.06 -0.49 -8.39
C ALA A 168 14.24 -1.93 -8.87
N ASN A 169 13.17 -2.70 -8.95
CA ASN A 169 13.22 -4.02 -9.57
C ASN A 169 13.11 -3.88 -11.10
N ALA A 170 13.73 -4.77 -11.88
CA ALA A 170 13.70 -4.71 -13.34
C ALA A 170 12.27 -4.89 -13.88
N SER A 171 11.46 -5.71 -13.21
CA SER A 171 10.08 -5.95 -13.58
C SER A 171 9.14 -6.04 -12.36
N PRO A 172 7.82 -5.78 -12.53
CA PRO A 172 6.84 -5.98 -11.45
C PRO A 172 6.81 -7.41 -10.87
N ARG A 173 7.31 -8.41 -11.60
CA ARG A 173 7.35 -9.82 -11.15
C ARG A 173 8.40 -10.07 -10.07
N GLU A 174 9.39 -9.20 -9.99
CA GLU A 174 10.48 -9.24 -9.01
C GLU A 174 10.18 -8.38 -7.78
N ALA A 175 8.98 -7.81 -7.67
CA ALA A 175 8.55 -7.17 -6.43
C ALA A 175 8.40 -8.23 -5.32
N HIS A 176 8.92 -7.94 -4.14
CA HIS A 176 8.93 -8.84 -2.99
C HIS A 176 8.30 -8.20 -1.76
N TRP A 177 7.71 -8.99 -0.86
CA TRP A 177 7.11 -8.47 0.38
C TRP A 177 8.14 -7.89 1.36
N SER A 178 9.41 -8.30 1.25
CA SER A 178 10.52 -7.71 1.99
C SER A 178 10.72 -6.22 1.67
N ASP A 179 10.33 -5.77 0.48
CA ASP A 179 10.40 -4.37 0.03
C ASP A 179 9.68 -3.39 0.97
N LEU A 180 8.66 -3.89 1.69
CA LEU A 180 7.93 -3.11 2.68
C LEU A 180 8.81 -2.64 3.83
N PHE A 181 9.87 -3.40 4.13
CA PHE A 181 10.67 -3.25 5.33
C PHE A 181 12.13 -2.88 5.05
N THR A 182 12.54 -2.82 3.79
CA THR A 182 13.90 -2.46 3.40
C THR A 182 14.04 -0.98 3.04
N GLY A 183 15.27 -0.47 3.01
CA GLY A 183 15.57 0.85 2.48
C GLY A 183 15.18 1.01 1.00
N GLU A 184 15.18 2.24 0.51
CA GLU A 184 14.77 2.57 -0.87
C GLU A 184 15.88 3.10 -1.76
N GLU A 185 17.01 3.47 -1.14
CA GLU A 185 18.13 4.10 -1.82
C GLU A 185 19.32 3.15 -1.90
N VAL A 186 20.22 3.38 -2.85
CA VAL A 186 21.43 2.54 -3.02
C VAL A 186 22.27 2.46 -1.74
N GLY A 187 22.26 3.48 -0.89
CA GLY A 187 22.99 3.47 0.38
C GLY A 187 22.34 2.66 1.52
N ASN A 188 21.05 2.31 1.42
CA ASN A 188 20.33 1.61 2.51
C ASN A 188 19.41 0.47 2.06
N PHE A 189 19.35 0.14 0.76
CA PHE A 189 18.41 -0.85 0.20
C PHE A 189 18.53 -2.24 0.83
N SER A 190 19.74 -2.68 1.17
CA SER A 190 19.97 -3.99 1.80
C SER A 190 19.77 -3.99 3.33
N GLN A 191 19.28 -2.90 3.90
CA GLN A 191 19.09 -2.73 5.34
C GLN A 191 17.62 -2.62 5.69
N LEU A 192 17.28 -3.09 6.89
CA LEU A 192 15.95 -2.92 7.48
C LEU A 192 15.70 -1.44 7.79
N ASP A 193 14.61 -0.89 7.26
CA ASP A 193 14.14 0.46 7.53
C ASP A 193 13.19 0.45 8.74
N LEU A 194 13.73 0.79 9.91
CA LEU A 194 12.97 0.82 11.17
C LEU A 194 11.76 1.76 11.11
N SER A 195 11.84 2.86 10.36
CA SER A 195 10.73 3.82 10.25
C SER A 195 9.52 3.19 9.56
N ARG A 196 9.74 2.33 8.56
CA ARG A 196 8.69 1.57 7.89
C ARG A 196 8.15 0.44 8.75
N VAL A 197 9.01 -0.25 9.47
CA VAL A 197 8.57 -1.31 10.39
C VAL A 197 7.63 -0.74 11.45
N GLN A 198 8.01 0.39 12.08
CA GLN A 198 7.17 1.07 13.06
C GLN A 198 5.83 1.51 12.46
N MET A 199 5.87 2.16 11.29
CA MET A 199 4.69 2.63 10.59
C MET A 199 3.75 1.47 10.19
N PHE A 200 4.31 0.39 9.65
CA PHE A 200 3.56 -0.83 9.32
C PHE A 200 2.89 -1.40 10.56
N TYR A 201 3.64 -1.57 11.66
CA TYR A 201 3.12 -2.18 12.88
C TYR A 201 1.94 -1.41 13.47
N ILE A 202 2.06 -0.09 13.60
CA ILE A 202 0.99 0.76 14.15
C ILE A 202 -0.24 0.73 13.24
N SER A 203 -0.06 0.89 11.92
CA SER A 203 -1.19 0.89 10.99
C SER A 203 -1.86 -0.47 10.88
N PHE A 204 -1.08 -1.56 10.84
CA PHE A 204 -1.60 -2.92 10.79
C PHE A 204 -2.43 -3.24 12.04
N LEU A 205 -1.91 -2.94 13.23
CA LEU A 205 -2.63 -3.11 14.48
C LEU A 205 -3.95 -2.33 14.47
N THR A 206 -3.91 -1.09 13.99
CA THR A 206 -5.09 -0.24 13.92
C THR A 206 -6.16 -0.79 12.97
N VAL A 207 -5.76 -1.24 11.77
CA VAL A 207 -6.67 -1.88 10.80
C VAL A 207 -7.33 -3.12 11.40
N VAL A 208 -6.55 -3.97 12.07
CA VAL A 208 -7.07 -5.20 12.71
C VAL A 208 -8.06 -4.86 13.82
N VAL A 209 -7.68 -3.99 14.75
CA VAL A 209 -8.53 -3.59 15.88
C VAL A 209 -9.82 -2.95 15.38
N TYR A 210 -9.73 -2.03 14.41
CA TYR A 210 -10.90 -1.39 13.83
C TYR A 210 -11.79 -2.38 13.08
N GLY A 211 -11.19 -3.36 12.39
CA GLY A 211 -11.92 -4.47 11.78
C GLY A 211 -12.69 -5.29 12.81
N VAL A 212 -12.11 -5.58 13.97
CA VAL A 212 -12.82 -6.25 15.08
C VAL A 212 -13.96 -5.39 15.59
N MET A 213 -13.79 -4.08 15.72
CA MET A 213 -14.86 -3.15 16.13
C MET A 213 -16.03 -3.14 15.14
N LEU A 214 -15.75 -3.12 13.83
CA LEU A 214 -16.77 -3.26 12.79
C LEU A 214 -17.45 -4.62 12.83
N GLY A 215 -16.70 -5.70 13.02
CA GLY A 215 -17.26 -7.04 13.19
C GLY A 215 -18.20 -7.12 14.38
N SER A 216 -17.82 -6.52 15.51
CA SER A 216 -18.67 -6.42 16.71
C SER A 216 -19.94 -5.61 16.46
N LEU A 217 -19.85 -4.50 15.73
CA LEU A 217 -21.00 -3.69 15.30
C LEU A 217 -22.01 -4.56 14.51
N PHE A 218 -21.53 -5.28 13.50
CA PHE A 218 -22.41 -6.13 12.67
C PHE A 218 -22.91 -7.38 13.41
N ALA A 219 -22.16 -7.91 14.37
CA ALA A 219 -22.58 -9.07 15.14
C ALA A 219 -23.62 -8.73 16.23
N SER A 220 -23.51 -7.56 16.85
CA SER A 220 -24.24 -7.25 18.09
C SER A 220 -25.42 -6.31 17.87
N ARG A 221 -25.30 -5.35 16.94
CA ARG A 221 -26.35 -4.36 16.72
C ARG A 221 -27.47 -4.98 15.90
N HIS A 222 -28.70 -4.58 16.18
CA HIS A 222 -29.90 -4.92 15.41
C HIS A 222 -30.55 -3.61 14.94
N GLY A 223 -31.23 -3.62 13.80
CA GLY A 223 -31.87 -2.41 13.23
C GLY A 223 -30.90 -1.47 12.50
N PHE A 224 -31.32 -0.22 12.34
CA PHE A 224 -30.63 0.80 11.54
C PHE A 224 -29.21 1.11 12.08
N ILE A 225 -28.24 1.22 11.17
CA ILE A 225 -26.84 1.57 11.45
C ILE A 225 -26.64 3.03 11.02
N ASP A 226 -26.60 3.94 11.97
CA ASP A 226 -26.44 5.38 11.78
C ASP A 226 -25.01 5.88 12.00
N HIS A 227 -24.13 5.10 12.61
CA HIS A 227 -22.74 5.48 12.85
C HIS A 227 -21.79 4.29 12.91
N PHE A 228 -20.53 4.54 12.55
CA PHE A 228 -19.43 3.59 12.74
C PHE A 228 -18.76 3.74 14.10
N PRO A 229 -18.00 2.72 14.56
CA PRO A 229 -17.32 2.76 15.84
C PRO A 229 -16.33 3.93 15.90
N ALA A 230 -16.31 4.67 17.00
CA ALA A 230 -15.36 5.77 17.20
C ALA A 230 -13.93 5.26 17.39
N ILE A 231 -12.96 6.07 16.95
CA ILE A 231 -11.52 5.85 17.19
C ILE A 231 -11.05 6.94 18.14
N SER A 232 -10.18 6.61 19.11
CA SER A 232 -9.65 7.64 20.00
C SER A 232 -8.76 8.65 19.25
N GLY A 233 -8.92 9.93 19.52
CA GLY A 233 -8.06 10.98 18.94
C GLY A 233 -6.57 10.79 19.27
N GLN A 234 -6.23 10.19 20.42
CA GLN A 234 -4.84 9.86 20.78
C GLN A 234 -4.23 8.82 19.84
N LEU A 235 -4.98 7.79 19.44
CA LEU A 235 -4.53 6.81 18.46
C LEU A 235 -4.33 7.45 17.09
N VAL A 236 -5.24 8.33 16.66
CA VAL A 236 -5.06 9.12 15.42
C VAL A 236 -3.81 10.00 15.50
N GLY A 237 -3.57 10.65 16.64
CA GLY A 237 -2.36 11.42 16.89
C GLY A 237 -1.08 10.57 16.81
N LEU A 238 -1.09 9.37 17.40
CA LEU A 238 0.03 8.43 17.30
C LEU A 238 0.30 8.01 15.85
N ILE A 239 -0.75 7.73 15.07
CA ILE A 239 -0.65 7.41 13.64
C ILE A 239 -0.10 8.60 12.86
N ALA A 240 -0.59 9.82 13.13
CA ALA A 240 -0.10 11.04 12.49
C ALA A 240 1.41 11.24 12.73
N ILE A 241 1.86 11.06 13.98
CA ILE A 241 3.29 11.13 14.34
C ILE A 241 4.07 10.04 13.61
N SER A 242 3.57 8.81 13.55
CA SER A 242 4.24 7.71 12.85
C SER A 242 4.36 7.96 11.34
N HIS A 243 3.33 8.52 10.70
CA HIS A 243 3.36 8.88 9.29
C HIS A 243 4.31 10.06 9.03
N GLY A 244 4.27 11.09 9.87
CA GLY A 244 5.18 12.23 9.78
C GLY A 244 6.64 11.84 9.96
N GLY A 245 6.95 11.01 10.96
CA GLY A 245 8.28 10.46 11.19
C GLY A 245 8.79 9.62 10.02
N TYR A 246 7.95 8.74 9.48
CA TYR A 246 8.28 7.97 8.28
C TYR A 246 8.59 8.87 7.08
N LEU A 247 7.75 9.88 6.78
CA LEU A 247 8.00 10.81 5.67
C LEU A 247 9.27 11.64 5.87
N ALA A 248 9.53 12.07 7.11
CA ALA A 248 10.74 12.81 7.46
C ALA A 248 12.00 11.96 7.22
N VAL A 249 12.03 10.73 7.74
CA VAL A 249 13.13 9.78 7.48
C VAL A 249 13.25 9.53 5.97
N LYS A 250 12.14 9.27 5.28
CA LYS A 250 12.13 9.06 3.83
C LYS A 250 12.65 10.25 3.04
N ALA A 251 12.54 11.49 3.54
CA ALA A 251 13.06 12.68 2.87
C ALA A 251 14.58 12.84 2.99
N VAL A 252 15.18 12.34 4.07
CA VAL A 252 16.64 12.40 4.29
C VAL A 252 17.37 11.60 3.19
N PRO A 253 18.45 12.12 2.59
CA PRO A 253 19.28 11.36 1.64
C PRO A 253 20.08 10.26 2.36
N HIS A 254 20.05 9.05 1.83
CA HIS A 254 20.81 7.89 2.34
C HIS A 254 21.93 7.46 1.40
N SER A 255 21.99 8.04 0.21
CA SER A 255 23.09 7.90 -0.74
C SER A 255 23.85 9.21 -0.83
N GLN A 256 25.15 9.21 -0.55
CA GLN A 256 25.97 10.41 -0.72
C GLN A 256 25.94 10.87 -2.18
N ARG A 257 25.87 12.19 -2.39
CA ARG A 257 26.07 12.79 -3.72
C ARG A 257 27.51 12.55 -4.11
N GLY A 258 27.75 11.83 -5.22
CA GLY A 258 29.10 11.65 -5.74
C GLY A 258 29.80 13.01 -5.83
N ASN A 259 30.97 13.11 -5.21
CA ASN A 259 31.76 14.34 -5.20
C ASN A 259 32.17 14.67 -6.66
N PRO A 260 31.85 15.86 -7.22
CA PRO A 260 32.27 16.23 -8.56
C PRO A 260 33.80 16.41 -8.70
N ALA A 261 34.58 16.30 -7.61
CA ALA A 261 36.03 16.52 -7.59
C ALA A 261 36.87 15.37 -8.19
N GLY A 262 36.27 14.30 -8.73
CA GLY A 262 37.00 13.20 -9.38
C GLY A 262 37.44 13.46 -10.83
N ALA A 263 37.05 14.60 -11.43
CA ALA A 263 37.43 14.96 -12.78
C ALA A 263 38.82 15.63 -12.81
N GLY A 264 39.87 14.81 -12.85
CA GLY A 264 41.19 15.17 -13.36
C GLY A 264 42.08 15.99 -12.44
N THR A 265 42.92 15.31 -11.65
CA THR A 265 44.25 15.86 -11.37
C THR A 265 45.03 15.90 -12.71
N PRO A 266 45.48 17.08 -13.18
CA PRO A 266 46.34 17.16 -14.36
C PRO A 266 47.63 16.35 -14.13
N PRO A 267 48.19 15.70 -15.16
CA PRO A 267 49.48 15.03 -15.02
C PRO A 267 50.56 16.04 -14.62
N ASP A 268 51.40 15.66 -13.66
CA ASP A 268 52.54 16.46 -13.21
C ASP A 268 53.42 16.84 -14.41
N PRO A 269 53.91 18.10 -14.47
CA PRO A 269 54.82 18.51 -15.53
C PRO A 269 56.13 17.69 -15.44
N PRO A 270 56.74 17.32 -16.58
CA PRO A 270 58.00 16.59 -16.58
C PRO A 270 59.08 17.41 -15.87
N GLY A 271 59.67 16.82 -14.83
CA GLY A 271 60.78 17.39 -14.09
C GLY A 271 62.02 17.53 -14.97
N ASN A 272 62.67 18.69 -14.87
CA ASN A 272 63.99 18.98 -15.45
C ASN A 272 65.11 18.30 -14.66
#